data_AF-A0A7W0KDL1-F1
#
_entry.id   AF-A0A7W0KDL1-F1
#
_cell.length_a   1.000
_cell.length_b   1.000
_cell.length_c   1.000
_cell.angle_alpha   90.00
_cell.angle_beta   90.00
_cell.angle_gamma   90.00
#
_symmetry.space_group_name_H-M   'P 1'
#
loop_
_entity.id
_entity.type
_entity.pdbx_description
1 polymer ?
#
loop_
_entity_poly.entity_id
_entity_poly.type
_entity_poly.pdbx_seq_one_letter_code
_entity_poly.pdbx_strand_id
1 'polypeptide(L)'
;TRIVSDAHRKRMWKVNGLVDPSFLVDGYVAGTWNVSQTKREALLDIAPFDAPVPRAVRTELEAEGLRLLSFLAPRTERHNVVVHSSVDA
;
A
#
# COMPACT_ATOMS: atom_id res chain seq x y z
N THR A 1 -21.12 5.25 1.09
CA THR A 1 -20.05 4.49 1.79
C THR A 1 -18.93 5.44 2.14
N ARG A 2 -18.61 5.60 3.43
CA ARG A 2 -17.75 6.70 3.90
C ARG A 2 -16.24 6.44 3.76
N ILE A 3 -15.84 5.18 3.65
CA ILE A 3 -14.42 4.75 3.68
C ILE A 3 -13.98 4.13 2.35
N VAL A 4 -14.89 3.48 1.63
CA VAL A 4 -14.65 2.83 0.34
C VAL A 4 -15.58 3.44 -0.70
N SER A 5 -15.05 4.06 -1.75
CA SER A 5 -15.90 4.53 -2.86
C SER A 5 -16.54 3.33 -3.57
N ASP A 6 -17.71 3.52 -4.17
CA ASP A 6 -18.36 2.45 -4.95
C ASP A 6 -17.47 1.98 -6.12
N ALA A 7 -16.67 2.88 -6.69
CA ALA A 7 -15.68 2.59 -7.72
C ALA A 7 -14.53 1.68 -7.22
N HIS A 8 -14.09 1.84 -5.97
CA HIS A 8 -12.97 1.07 -5.40
C HIS A 8 -13.41 -0.28 -4.80
N ARG A 9 -14.69 -0.44 -4.49
CA ARG A 9 -15.23 -1.67 -3.87
C ARG A 9 -14.99 -2.92 -4.72
N LYS A 10 -15.15 -2.83 -6.05
CA LYS A 10 -14.92 -3.97 -6.95
C LYS A 10 -13.44 -4.38 -7.06
N ARG A 11 -12.51 -3.44 -6.86
CA ARG A 11 -11.06 -3.68 -6.94
C ARG A 11 -10.49 -4.32 -5.67
N MET A 12 -11.18 -4.16 -4.53
CA MET A 12 -10.73 -4.73 -3.26
C MET A 12 -11.26 -6.15 -2.98
N TRP A 13 -12.36 -6.55 -3.60
CA TRP A 13 -12.95 -7.86 -3.36
C TRP A 13 -12.38 -8.88 -4.33
N LYS A 14 -11.44 -9.70 -3.84
CA LYS A 14 -11.01 -10.91 -4.54
C LYS A 14 -12.05 -12.02 -4.37
N VAL A 15 -12.03 -12.97 -5.30
CA VAL A 15 -12.82 -14.21 -5.22
C VAL A 15 -12.57 -14.85 -3.84
N ASN A 16 -13.63 -15.30 -3.17
CA ASN A 16 -13.65 -15.89 -1.82
C ASN A 16 -13.60 -14.93 -0.62
N GLY A 17 -13.89 -13.63 -0.80
CA GLY A 17 -14.02 -12.69 0.34
C GLY A 17 -12.69 -12.26 0.95
N LEU A 18 -11.57 -12.54 0.27
CA LEU A 18 -10.27 -12.01 0.63
C LEU A 18 -10.22 -10.53 0.22
N VAL A 19 -9.87 -9.67 1.17
CA VAL A 19 -9.68 -8.24 0.94
C VAL A 19 -8.19 -7.96 1.06
N ASP A 20 -7.60 -7.41 0.00
CA ASP A 20 -6.21 -6.95 0.06
C ASP A 20 -6.07 -5.85 1.11
N PRO A 21 -4.96 -5.81 1.85
CA PRO A 21 -4.74 -4.73 2.78
C PRO A 21 -4.65 -3.41 1.98
N SER A 22 -5.25 -2.37 2.55
CA SER A 22 -5.40 -1.08 1.91
C SER A 22 -4.69 0.02 2.68
N PHE A 23 -4.41 1.12 2.00
CA PHE A 23 -3.98 2.36 2.63
C PHE A 23 -5.03 3.45 2.41
N LEU A 24 -5.02 4.43 3.31
CA LEU A 24 -5.97 5.54 3.30
C LEU A 24 -5.27 6.86 2.97
N VAL A 25 -5.98 7.74 2.28
CA VAL A 25 -5.64 9.16 2.13
C VAL A 25 -6.89 9.94 2.53
N ASP A 26 -6.74 10.87 3.47
CA ASP A 26 -7.85 11.67 4.03
C ASP A 26 -9.07 10.85 4.48
N GLY A 27 -8.83 9.64 5.00
CA GLY A 27 -9.88 8.73 5.48
C GLY A 27 -10.55 7.86 4.41
N TYR A 28 -10.09 7.91 3.17
CA TYR A 28 -10.60 7.13 2.04
C TYR A 28 -9.59 6.10 1.56
N VAL A 29 -10.07 4.90 1.22
CA VAL A 29 -9.23 3.89 0.56
C VAL A 29 -8.72 4.41 -0.78
N ALA A 30 -7.40 4.52 -0.85
CA ALA A 30 -6.68 5.08 -1.99
C ALA A 30 -5.84 4.05 -2.75
N GLY A 31 -5.77 2.80 -2.28
CA GLY A 31 -5.10 1.71 -2.98
C GLY A 31 -4.84 0.49 -2.09
N THR A 32 -4.08 -0.46 -2.62
CA THR A 32 -3.66 -1.68 -1.93
C THR A 32 -2.15 -1.67 -1.70
N TRP A 33 -1.69 -2.61 -0.88
CA TRP A 33 -0.27 -2.86 -0.69
C TRP A 33 0.01 -4.34 -0.45
N ASN A 34 1.27 -4.73 -0.59
CA ASN A 34 1.77 -6.03 -0.17
C ASN A 34 3.18 -5.90 0.42
N VAL A 35 3.59 -6.88 1.22
CA VAL A 35 4.97 -6.98 1.70
C VAL A 35 5.58 -8.27 1.19
N SER A 36 6.76 -8.15 0.58
CA SER A 36 7.64 -9.27 0.29
C SER A 36 8.90 -9.18 1.13
N GLN A 37 9.41 -10.33 1.58
CA GLN A 37 10.57 -10.38 2.45
C GLN A 37 11.55 -11.44 1.96
N THR A 38 12.82 -11.04 1.86
CA THR A 38 13.98 -11.92 1.72
C THR A 38 14.76 -11.95 3.02
N LYS A 39 15.85 -12.73 3.08
CA LYS A 39 16.75 -12.72 4.24
C LYS A 39 17.36 -11.35 4.54
N ARG A 40 17.51 -10.47 3.54
CA ARG A 40 18.24 -9.19 3.66
C ARG A 40 17.36 -7.95 3.49
N GLU A 41 16.19 -8.08 2.88
CA GLU A 41 15.34 -6.95 2.53
C GLU A 41 13.86 -7.28 2.72
N ALA A 42 13.13 -6.33 3.30
CA ALA A 42 11.68 -6.32 3.30
C ALA A 42 11.21 -5.14 2.44
N LEU A 43 10.40 -5.44 1.44
CA LEU A 43 9.88 -4.50 0.48
C LEU A 43 8.37 -4.34 0.70
N LEU A 44 7.93 -3.12 0.94
CA LEU A 44 6.53 -2.72 0.87
C LEU A 44 6.26 -2.18 -0.53
N ASP A 45 5.37 -2.88 -1.23
CA ASP A 45 4.91 -2.52 -2.57
C ASP A 45 3.52 -1.90 -2.43
N ILE A 46 3.37 -0.63 -2.84
CA ILE A 46 2.15 0.16 -2.71
C ILE A 46 1.60 0.47 -4.10
N ALA A 47 0.36 0.07 -4.36
CA ALA A 47 -0.36 0.26 -5.61
C ALA A 47 -1.57 1.19 -5.39
N PRO A 48 -1.43 2.51 -5.65
CA PRO A 48 -2.55 3.44 -5.64
C PRO A 48 -3.61 3.07 -6.67
N PHE A 49 -4.89 3.26 -6.35
CA PHE A 49 -5.98 3.11 -7.32
C PHE A 49 -6.05 4.27 -8.31
N ASP A 50 -5.69 5.46 -7.83
CA ASP A 50 -5.59 6.69 -8.60
C ASP A 50 -4.13 7.14 -8.58
N ALA A 51 -3.49 7.13 -9.75
CA ALA A 51 -2.10 7.53 -9.93
C ALA A 51 -1.99 8.66 -10.97
N PRO A 52 -1.01 9.57 -10.84
CA PRO A 52 -0.03 9.64 -9.75
C PRO A 52 -0.62 10.25 -8.46
N VAL A 53 -0.13 9.79 -7.30
CA VAL A 53 -0.48 10.42 -6.01
C VAL A 53 0.27 11.75 -5.82
N PRO A 54 -0.32 12.74 -5.12
CA PRO A 54 0.37 13.98 -4.79
C PRO A 54 1.70 13.74 -4.07
N ARG A 55 2.71 14.57 -4.35
CA ARG A 55 4.06 14.41 -3.76
C ARG A 55 4.05 14.35 -2.23
N ALA A 56 3.23 15.16 -1.58
CA ALA A 56 3.08 15.16 -0.12
C ALA A 56 2.58 13.81 0.39
N VAL A 57 1.51 13.29 -0.21
CA VAL A 57 0.95 11.96 0.09
C VAL A 57 2.01 10.87 -0.14
N ARG A 58 2.78 10.94 -1.23
CA ARG A 58 3.86 9.99 -1.50
C ARG A 58 4.91 9.97 -0.38
N THR A 59 5.34 11.15 0.09
CA THR A 59 6.31 11.26 1.19
C THR A 59 5.74 10.71 2.50
N GLU A 60 4.46 10.96 2.79
CA GLU A 60 3.80 10.40 3.98
C GLU A 60 3.66 8.87 3.90
N LEU A 61 3.30 8.33 2.72
CA LEU A 61 3.24 6.90 2.47
C LEU A 61 4.59 6.21 2.64
N GLU A 62 5.68 6.82 2.14
CA GLU A 62 7.03 6.29 2.34
C GLU A 62 7.41 6.26 3.82
N ALA A 63 7.14 7.34 4.57
CA ALA A 63 7.44 7.41 5.99
C ALA A 63 6.63 6.40 6.82
N GLU A 64 5.34 6.26 6.55
CA GLU A 64 4.49 5.25 7.21
C GLU A 64 4.88 3.84 6.80
N GLY A 65 5.19 3.63 5.51
CA GLY A 65 5.60 2.34 4.99
C GLY A 65 6.86 1.81 5.65
N LEU A 66 7.84 2.68 5.92
CA LEU A 66 9.06 2.31 6.65
C LEU A 66 8.76 1.92 8.11
N ARG A 67 7.81 2.60 8.78
CA ARG A 67 7.35 2.22 10.13
C ARG A 67 6.66 0.85 10.11
N LEU A 68 5.81 0.61 9.10
CA LEU A 68 5.16 -0.67 8.91
C LEU A 68 6.17 -1.81 8.70
N LEU A 69 7.18 -1.61 7.86
CA LEU A 69 8.25 -2.60 7.65
C LEU A 69 9.10 -2.83 8.89
N SER A 70 9.37 -1.79 9.69
CA SER A 70 10.03 -1.94 10.98
C SER A 70 9.23 -2.82 11.95
N PHE A 71 7.91 -2.73 11.90
CA PHE A 71 7.01 -3.56 12.69
C PHE A 71 6.91 -5.00 12.16
N LEU A 72 6.69 -5.19 10.86
CA LEU A 72 6.46 -6.50 10.26
C LEU A 72 7.75 -7.32 10.08
N ALA A 73 8.88 -6.66 9.85
CA ALA A 73 10.15 -7.27 9.50
C ALA A 73 11.32 -6.68 10.31
N PRO A 74 11.27 -6.71 11.66
CA PRO A 74 12.20 -5.98 12.54
C PRO A 74 13.65 -6.49 12.48
N ARG A 75 13.87 -7.71 11.97
CA ARG A 75 15.19 -8.35 11.89
C ARG A 75 15.82 -8.25 10.50
N THR A 76 15.16 -7.59 9.57
CA THR A 76 15.64 -7.47 8.20
C THR A 76 16.57 -6.28 8.07
N GLU A 77 17.71 -6.46 7.40
CA GLU A 77 18.77 -5.45 7.32
C GLU A 77 18.33 -4.18 6.58
N ARG A 78 17.48 -4.32 5.57
CA ARG A 78 16.98 -3.22 4.76
C ARG A 78 15.46 -3.22 4.67
N HIS A 79 14.89 -2.03 4.78
CA HIS A 79 13.48 -1.76 4.48
C HIS A 79 13.41 -0.83 3.28
N ASN A 80 12.55 -1.18 2.33
CA ASN A 80 12.37 -0.44 1.10
C ASN A 80 10.87 -0.26 0.83
N VAL A 81 10.49 0.93 0.36
CA VAL A 81 9.11 1.25 0.01
C VAL A 81 9.06 1.68 -1.44
N VAL A 82 8.22 1.03 -2.22
CA VAL A 82 7.97 1.39 -3.62
C VAL A 82 6.52 1.81 -3.76
N VAL A 83 6.31 3.03 -4.25
CA VAL A 83 4.99 3.58 -4.56
C VAL A 83 4.85 3.68 -6.08
N HIS A 84 3.96 2.88 -6.65
CA HIS A 84 3.76 2.81 -8.10
C HIS A 84 3.05 4.04 -8.65
N SER A 85 3.48 4.47 -9.84
CA SER A 85 2.94 5.64 -10.55
C SER A 85 2.02 5.30 -11.73
N SER A 86 1.79 4.00 -12.01
CA SER A 86 0.83 3.48 -13.01
C SER A 86 0.16 2.21 -12.47
N VAL A 87 -1.13 2.03 -12.71
CA VAL A 87 -1.82 0.76 -12.46
C VAL A 87 -1.65 -0.10 -13.71
N ASP A 88 -0.48 -0.71 -13.86
CA ASP A 88 -0.33 -1.86 -14.75
C ASP A 88 -0.29 -3.10 -13.88
N ALA A 89 -1.48 -3.65 -13.66
CA ALA A 89 -1.73 -4.97 -13.08
C ALA A 89 -2.32 -5.88 -14.16
#